data_AF-A0A534LZQ3-F1
#
_entry.id   AF-A0A534LZQ3-F1
#
_cell.length_a   1.000
_cell.length_b   1.000
_cell.length_c   1.000
_cell.angle_alpha   90.00
_cell.angle_beta   90.00
_cell.angle_gamma   90.00
#
_symmetry.space_group_name_H-M   'P 1'
#
loop_
_entity.id
_entity.type
_entity.pdbx_description
1 polymer ?
#
loop_
_entity_poly.entity_id
_entity_poly.type
_entity_poly.pdbx_seq_one_letter_code
_entity_poly.pdbx_strand_id
1 'polypeptide(L)'
;MMMDRRRLVGLAIVVGLVFLMIGALLVDASRAKFDPSESAEATRARENLGVVWGPAVAHVGMFLFVIGLISAAVFFEDLDVFVRLFLVILSFLAVLLILAGSTTIFGVP
;
A
#
# COMPACT_ATOMS: atom_id res chain seq x y z
N MET A 1 0.38 -2.26 29.32
CA MET A 1 1.02 -3.07 28.25
C MET A 1 1.57 -2.14 27.16
N MET A 2 2.87 -1.81 27.22
CA MET A 2 3.51 -0.89 26.26
C MET A 2 4.16 -1.66 25.10
N MET A 3 4.68 -2.85 25.37
CA MET A 3 5.22 -3.77 24.35
C MET A 3 4.16 -4.17 23.31
N ASP A 4 2.91 -4.39 23.71
CA ASP A 4 1.85 -4.76 22.76
C ASP A 4 1.51 -3.64 21.79
N ARG A 5 1.47 -2.39 22.25
CA ARG A 5 1.24 -1.24 21.36
C ARG A 5 2.38 -1.08 20.35
N ARG A 6 3.65 -1.23 20.78
CA ARG A 6 4.80 -1.19 19.87
C ARG A 6 4.75 -2.31 18.82
N ARG A 7 4.35 -3.51 19.24
CA ARG A 7 4.16 -4.66 18.33
C ARG A 7 3.03 -4.42 17.33
N LEU A 8 1.89 -3.89 17.77
CA LEU A 8 0.77 -3.58 16.89
C LEU A 8 1.13 -2.51 15.84
N VAL A 9 1.84 -1.46 16.26
CA VAL A 9 2.33 -0.41 15.35
C VAL A 9 3.33 -0.99 14.34
N GLY A 10 4.31 -1.75 14.82
CA GLY A 10 5.28 -2.42 13.93
C GLY A 10 4.58 -3.39 12.96
N LEU A 11 3.59 -4.14 13.44
CA LEU A 11 2.80 -5.04 12.61
C LEU A 11 2.01 -4.29 11.53
N ALA A 12 1.37 -3.15 11.86
CA ALA A 12 0.66 -2.35 10.87
C ALA A 12 1.58 -1.87 9.74
N ILE A 13 2.80 -1.44 10.09
CA ILE A 13 3.81 -1.05 9.10
C ILE A 13 4.21 -2.23 8.23
N VAL A 14 4.58 -3.37 8.84
CA VAL A 14 5.03 -4.57 8.10
C VAL A 14 3.94 -5.12 7.22
N VAL A 15 2.72 -5.26 7.73
CA VAL A 15 1.55 -5.72 6.96
C VAL A 15 1.26 -4.74 5.83
N GLY A 16 1.32 -3.43 6.08
CA GLY A 16 1.16 -2.42 5.04
C GLY A 16 2.16 -2.59 3.89
N LEU A 17 3.44 -2.80 4.21
CA LEU A 17 4.48 -3.07 3.21
C LEU A 17 4.26 -4.38 2.45
N VAL A 18 3.80 -5.43 3.12
CA VAL A 18 3.47 -6.72 2.46
C VAL A 18 2.32 -6.54 1.47
N PHE A 19 1.26 -5.82 1.84
CA PHE A 19 0.15 -5.55 0.93
C PHE A 19 0.58 -4.67 -0.24
N LEU A 20 1.45 -3.68 -0.03
CA LEU A 20 2.03 -2.89 -1.12
C LEU A 20 2.81 -3.77 -2.11
N MET A 21 3.63 -4.68 -1.59
CA MET A 21 4.37 -5.65 -2.40
C MET A 21 3.41 -6.56 -3.18
N ILE A 22 2.38 -7.11 -2.54
CA ILE A 22 1.39 -7.96 -3.21
C ILE A 22 0.68 -7.15 -4.32
N GLY A 23 0.24 -5.93 -4.04
CA GLY A 23 -0.40 -5.06 -5.03
C GLY A 23 0.50 -4.82 -6.25
N ALA A 24 1.79 -4.55 -6.03
CA ALA A 24 2.76 -4.41 -7.11
C ALA A 24 2.94 -5.70 -7.92
N LEU A 25 3.05 -6.85 -7.25
CA LEU A 25 3.18 -8.16 -7.90
C LEU A 25 1.95 -8.50 -8.76
N LEU A 26 0.74 -8.10 -8.35
CA LEU A 26 -0.47 -8.30 -9.15
C LEU A 26 -0.44 -7.46 -10.44
N VAL A 27 0.05 -6.22 -10.35
CA VAL A 27 0.24 -5.36 -11.54
C VAL A 27 1.34 -5.91 -12.46
N ASP A 28 2.43 -6.44 -11.91
CA ASP A 28 3.48 -7.05 -12.71
C ASP A 28 3.00 -8.35 -13.37
N ALA A 29 2.22 -9.15 -12.65
CA ALA A 29 1.57 -10.35 -13.18
C ALA A 29 0.60 -10.01 -14.32
N SER A 30 -0.10 -8.87 -14.25
CA SER A 30 -0.97 -8.43 -15.34
C SER A 30 -0.19 -8.12 -16.62
N ARG A 31 1.10 -7.81 -16.52
CA ARG A 31 2.00 -7.45 -17.64
C ARG A 31 2.93 -8.59 -18.05
N ALA A 32 2.88 -9.72 -17.35
CA ALA A 32 3.67 -10.89 -17.68
C ALA A 32 3.30 -11.46 -19.07
N LYS A 33 4.23 -12.25 -19.63
CA LYS A 33 4.22 -12.71 -21.03
C LYS A 33 2.84 -13.26 -21.45
N PHE A 34 2.26 -12.66 -22.48
CA PHE A 34 0.96 -13.01 -23.05
C PHE A 34 0.99 -14.37 -23.74
N ASP A 35 0.07 -15.26 -23.40
CA ASP A 35 -0.22 -16.45 -24.18
C ASP A 35 -1.21 -16.06 -25.29
N PRO A 36 -0.83 -16.11 -26.58
CA PRO A 36 -1.70 -15.75 -27.69
C PRO A 36 -2.92 -16.68 -27.87
N SER A 37 -2.98 -17.79 -27.13
CA SER A 37 -4.12 -18.71 -27.10
C SER A 37 -5.07 -18.49 -25.92
N GLU A 38 -4.86 -17.46 -25.09
CA GLU A 38 -5.76 -17.13 -23.98
C GLU A 38 -7.20 -16.87 -24.45
N SER A 39 -8.16 -17.38 -23.69
CA SER A 39 -9.57 -17.04 -23.90
C SER A 39 -9.82 -15.56 -23.60
N ALA A 40 -10.86 -14.98 -24.20
CA ALA A 40 -11.23 -13.59 -23.92
C ALA A 40 -11.53 -13.31 -22.44
N GLU A 41 -11.99 -14.33 -21.70
CA GLU A 41 -12.22 -14.24 -20.26
C GLU A 41 -10.91 -14.20 -19.46
N ALA A 42 -9.93 -15.03 -19.82
CA ALA A 42 -8.61 -15.03 -19.19
C ALA A 42 -7.88 -13.69 -19.40
N THR A 43 -7.97 -13.12 -20.61
CA THR A 43 -7.42 -11.79 -20.92
C THR A 43 -7.98 -10.71 -20.02
N ARG A 44 -9.32 -10.66 -19.85
CA ARG A 44 -9.98 -9.68 -18.97
C ARG A 44 -9.60 -9.88 -17.51
N ALA A 45 -9.52 -11.13 -17.06
CA ALA A 45 -9.10 -11.44 -15.69
C ALA A 45 -7.67 -10.91 -15.43
N ARG A 46 -6.75 -11.13 -16.36
CA ARG A 46 -5.38 -10.62 -16.30
C ARG A 46 -5.35 -9.09 -16.30
N GLU A 47 -6.08 -8.42 -17.18
CA GLU A 47 -6.18 -6.96 -17.20
C GLU A 47 -6.70 -6.40 -15.87
N ASN A 48 -7.74 -7.02 -15.30
CA ASN A 48 -8.30 -6.61 -14.01
C ASN A 48 -7.30 -6.69 -12.86
N LEU A 49 -6.30 -7.58 -12.93
CA LEU A 49 -5.21 -7.61 -11.94
C LEU A 49 -4.41 -6.30 -11.93
N GLY A 50 -4.18 -5.70 -13.10
CA GLY A 50 -3.40 -4.48 -13.24
C GLY A 50 -4.19 -3.21 -12.97
N VAL A 51 -5.48 -3.20 -13.32
CA VAL A 51 -6.30 -1.98 -13.31
C VAL A 51 -7.14 -1.86 -12.03
N VAL A 52 -7.53 -2.99 -11.42
CA VAL A 52 -8.46 -3.02 -10.28
C VAL A 52 -7.81 -3.63 -9.05
N TRP A 53 -7.42 -4.91 -9.12
CA TRP A 53 -7.04 -5.67 -7.92
C TRP A 53 -5.68 -5.27 -7.36
N GLY A 54 -4.66 -5.12 -8.21
CA GLY A 54 -3.34 -4.65 -7.81
C GLY A 54 -3.40 -3.28 -7.11
N PRO A 55 -4.01 -2.25 -7.75
CA PRO A 55 -4.22 -0.95 -7.11
C PRO A 55 -5.04 -1.04 -5.82
N ALA A 56 -6.12 -1.81 -5.77
CA ALA A 56 -6.94 -1.95 -4.57
C ALA A 56 -6.15 -2.52 -3.38
N VAL A 57 -5.37 -3.59 -3.60
CA VAL A 57 -4.52 -4.21 -2.56
C VAL A 57 -3.41 -3.24 -2.14
N ALA A 58 -2.78 -2.54 -3.09
CA ALA A 58 -1.76 -1.54 -2.80
C ALA A 58 -2.32 -0.37 -1.95
N HIS A 59 -3.54 0.10 -2.22
CA HIS A 59 -4.18 1.14 -1.41
C HIS A 59 -4.39 0.69 0.04
N VAL A 60 -4.90 -0.53 0.26
CA VAL A 60 -5.05 -1.09 1.61
C VAL A 60 -3.70 -1.13 2.32
N GLY A 61 -2.65 -1.59 1.63
CA GLY A 61 -1.29 -1.60 2.16
C GLY A 61 -0.78 -0.21 2.52
N MET A 62 -1.00 0.77 1.66
CA MET A 62 -0.60 2.16 1.90
C MET A 62 -1.32 2.78 3.10
N PHE A 63 -2.62 2.53 3.25
CA PHE A 63 -3.37 3.03 4.41
C PHE A 63 -2.89 2.41 5.72
N LEU A 64 -2.63 1.10 5.75
CA LEU A 64 -2.05 0.43 6.92
C LEU A 64 -0.66 0.99 7.25
N PHE A 65 0.16 1.24 6.23
CA PHE A 65 1.48 1.84 6.37
C PHE A 65 1.39 3.25 6.95
N VAL A 66 0.53 4.12 6.42
CA VAL A 66 0.29 5.48 6.92
C VAL A 66 -0.20 5.47 8.38
N ILE A 67 -1.19 4.63 8.70
CA ILE A 67 -1.68 4.49 10.08
C ILE A 67 -0.55 4.04 11.01
N GLY A 68 0.28 3.10 10.57
CA GLY A 68 1.46 2.63 11.30
C GLY A 68 2.47 3.75 11.56
N LEU A 69 2.81 4.55 10.53
CA LEU A 69 3.75 5.67 10.66
C LEU A 69 3.24 6.77 11.59
N ILE A 70 1.97 7.18 11.46
CA ILE A 70 1.35 8.17 12.36
C ILE A 70 1.31 7.63 13.78
N SER A 71 0.91 6.37 13.96
CA SER A 71 0.87 5.74 15.28
C SER A 71 2.26 5.65 15.90
N ALA A 72 3.31 5.36 15.12
CA ALA A 72 4.69 5.39 15.59
C ALA A 72 5.12 6.80 16.03
N ALA A 73 4.81 7.83 15.22
CA ALA A 73 5.14 9.21 15.54
C ALA A 73 4.42 9.72 16.81
N VAL A 74 3.21 9.24 17.09
CA VAL A 74 2.40 9.65 18.24
C VAL A 74 2.77 8.86 19.49
N PHE A 75 2.82 7.53 19.42
CA PHE A 75 2.94 6.67 20.60
C PHE A 75 4.36 6.35 21.03
N PHE A 76 5.37 6.58 20.18
CA PHE A 76 6.76 6.30 20.53
C PHE A 76 7.45 7.59 20.98
N GLU A 77 7.17 7.99 22.21
CA GLU A 77 7.69 9.22 22.83
C GLU A 77 9.21 9.21 23.03
N ASP A 78 9.82 8.02 23.10
CA ASP A 78 11.28 7.84 23.22
C ASP A 78 12.04 8.17 21.91
N LEU A 79 11.33 8.41 20.80
CA LEU A 79 11.96 8.79 19.54
C LEU A 79 12.33 10.28 19.55
N ASP A 80 13.46 10.60 18.93
CA ASP A 80 13.85 11.97 18.66
C ASP A 80 12.73 12.72 17.91
N VAL A 81 12.52 13.99 18.28
CA VAL A 81 11.59 14.91 17.64
C VAL A 81 11.79 14.95 16.12
N PHE A 82 13.04 14.89 15.63
CA PHE A 82 13.32 14.86 14.19
C PHE A 82 12.79 13.59 13.52
N VAL A 83 12.93 12.43 14.17
CA VAL A 83 12.41 11.16 13.64
C VAL A 83 10.89 11.18 13.61
N ARG A 84 10.26 11.69 14.67
CA ARG A 84 8.79 11.81 14.73
C ARG A 84 8.27 12.74 13.63
N LEU A 85 8.91 13.88 13.43
CA LEU A 85 8.57 14.81 12.35
C LEU A 85 8.74 14.16 10.97
N PHE A 86 9.84 13.42 10.77
CA PHE A 86 10.07 12.68 9.53
C PHE A 86 8.97 11.65 9.25
N LEU A 87 8.55 10.87 10.26
CA LEU A 87 7.46 9.90 10.13
C LEU A 87 6.13 10.56 9.73
N VAL A 88 5.83 11.74 10.28
CA VAL A 88 4.63 12.52 9.91
C VAL A 88 4.72 13.00 8.46
N ILE A 89 5.87 13.54 8.05
CA ILE A 89 6.09 13.99 6.66
C ILE A 89 5.95 12.80 5.70
N LEU A 90 6.56 11.66 6.01
CA LEU A 90 6.48 10.45 5.21
C LEU A 90 5.04 9.95 5.07
N SER A 91 4.27 10.01 6.16
CA SER A 91 2.84 9.68 6.16
C SER A 91 2.06 10.58 5.21
N PHE A 92 2.33 11.89 5.25
CA PHE A 92 1.67 12.86 4.37
C PHE A 92 2.01 12.61 2.90
N LEU A 93 3.28 12.37 2.57
CA LEU A 93 3.71 12.03 1.22
C LEU A 93 3.05 10.75 0.71
N ALA A 94 2.93 9.73 1.56
CA ALA A 94 2.24 8.48 1.22
C ALA A 94 0.75 8.71 0.92
N VAL A 95 0.06 9.57 1.69
CA VAL A 95 -1.34 9.95 1.39
C VAL A 95 -1.44 10.68 0.06
N LEU A 96 -0.55 11.64 -0.21
CA LEU A 96 -0.52 12.33 -1.51
C LEU A 96 -0.31 11.37 -2.67
N LEU A 97 0.54 10.35 -2.50
CA LEU A 97 0.79 9.34 -3.52
C LEU A 97 -0.46 8.50 -3.82
N ILE A 98 -1.25 8.15 -2.78
CA ILE A 98 -2.56 7.50 -2.97
C ILE A 98 -3.45 8.41 -3.82
N LEU A 99 -3.58 9.67 -3.43
CA LEU A 99 -4.49 10.60 -4.11
C LEU A 99 -4.07 10.86 -5.56
N ALA A 100 -2.77 10.95 -5.83
CA ALA A 100 -2.25 11.23 -7.17
C ALA A 100 -2.35 10.04 -8.13
N GLY A 101 -2.29 8.80 -7.63
CA GLY A 101 -2.17 7.59 -8.46
C GLY A 101 -3.42 6.71 -8.54
N SER A 102 -4.52 7.07 -7.87
CA SER A 102 -5.63 6.13 -7.67
C SER A 102 -6.63 6.11 -8.83
N THR A 103 -6.44 5.16 -9.74
CA THR A 103 -7.46 4.78 -10.74
C THR A 103 -8.71 4.15 -10.12
N THR A 104 -8.60 3.59 -8.91
CA THR A 104 -9.74 3.00 -8.18
C THR A 104 -10.58 4.00 -7.41
N ILE A 105 -10.02 5.15 -7.01
CA ILE A 105 -10.77 6.22 -6.30
C ILE A 105 -11.34 7.23 -7.30
N PHE A 106 -10.58 7.60 -8.32
CA PHE A 106 -10.95 8.66 -9.27
C PHE A 106 -11.38 8.16 -10.65
N GLY A 107 -11.32 6.84 -10.89
CA GLY A 107 -11.55 6.25 -12.20
C GLY A 107 -10.34 6.35 -13.12
N VAL A 108 -10.34 5.57 -14.21
CA VAL A 108 -9.41 5.75 -15.33
C VAL A 108 -10.07 6.75 -16.30
N PRO A 109 -9.36 7.77 -16.82
CA PRO A 109 -9.88 8.60 -17.92
C PRO A 109 -10.10 7.79 -19.20
#